data_AF-A0A6J6VIG4-F1
#
_entry.id   AF-A0A6J6VIG4-F1
#
_cell.length_a   1.000
_cell.length_b   1.000
_cell.length_c   1.000
_cell.angle_alpha   90.00
_cell.angle_beta   90.00
_cell.angle_gamma   90.00
#
_symmetry.space_group_name_H-M   'P 1'
#
loop_
_entity.id
_entity.type
_entity.pdbx_description
1 polymer ?
#
loop_
_entity_poly.entity_id
_entity_poly.type
_entity_poly.pdbx_seq_one_letter_code
_entity_poly.pdbx_strand_id
1 'polypeptide(L)'
;MSDDAGFITLFTEFGHELRNVGLPIGSDDVMAYCSAIAELNPSDILDVYWAGRSTLVSKRDHIPLYDNVFRSFFLDEKAEFKSENRLKIKASSSAQAVIDIPAPESGSPGTAEEELRMGLQASTSELFRNKTFASCTPEELAALRRIMSSIKLTPPRRKTRRKMASSKGSLISMRRMVRETMRAHGEPRDLHFTKRRLRLRPLVLILDVSGSMADYSRNLLQFAYSAQRAAGRVEVFCFGTRLTRITRALDRRRPDEAMNMAAGLVFDWDGGTRIGDSLEMFTRQWGRRGMSRGSIVVICSDGLDRGEPEVLAHAMEKLSRLCYRIVWMNPHKGDSRDFAPTTLGMMVAEPYIDEIVSGHNLKSLEEFSTTLTALR
;
A
#
# COMPACT_ATOMS: atom_id res chain seq x y z
N MET A 1 23.61 33.82 -6.03
CA MET A 1 24.32 34.64 -5.03
C MET A 1 23.38 35.28 -4.00
N SER A 2 22.10 35.55 -4.31
CA SER A 2 21.15 36.10 -3.32
C SER A 2 20.48 35.04 -2.43
N ASP A 3 20.33 33.79 -2.88
CA ASP A 3 19.68 32.72 -2.09
C ASP A 3 20.55 32.12 -0.98
N ASP A 4 21.88 32.04 -1.17
CA ASP A 4 22.79 31.44 -0.19
C ASP A 4 22.80 32.19 1.16
N ALA A 5 22.62 33.51 1.13
CA ALA A 5 22.55 34.33 2.34
C ALA A 5 21.28 34.04 3.17
N GLY A 6 20.17 33.69 2.51
CA GLY A 6 18.92 33.31 3.17
C GLY A 6 19.03 31.98 3.90
N PHE A 7 19.64 30.98 3.25
CA PHE A 7 19.87 29.66 3.84
C PHE A 7 20.83 29.69 5.03
N ILE A 8 21.94 30.43 4.92
CA ILE A 8 22.89 30.58 6.03
C ILE A 8 22.20 31.20 7.25
N THR A 9 21.38 32.25 7.05
CA THR A 9 20.63 32.89 8.13
C THR A 9 19.65 31.90 8.78
N LEU A 10 18.87 31.18 7.98
CA LEU A 10 17.93 30.16 8.43
C LEU A 10 18.60 29.06 9.27
N PHE A 11 19.76 28.56 8.84
CA PHE A 11 20.48 27.51 9.56
C PHE A 11 21.17 28.00 10.83
N THR A 12 21.60 29.26 10.85
CA THR A 12 22.07 29.88 12.09
C THR A 12 20.95 30.07 13.11
N GLU A 13 19.75 30.49 12.68
CA GLU A 13 18.57 30.60 13.55
C GLU A 13 18.14 29.23 14.10
N PHE A 14 18.17 28.19 13.26
CA PHE A 14 17.89 26.83 13.70
C PHE A 14 18.90 26.35 14.77
N GLY A 15 20.18 26.64 14.60
CA GLY A 15 21.22 26.35 15.59
C GLY A 15 20.98 27.08 16.92
N HIS A 16 20.44 28.30 16.88
CA HIS A 16 20.04 29.05 18.07
C HIS A 16 18.85 28.41 18.79
N GLU A 17 17.81 27.96 18.07
CA GLU A 17 16.65 27.29 18.67
C GLU A 17 17.01 25.97 19.35
N LEU A 18 17.87 25.17 18.72
CA LEU A 18 18.36 23.94 19.34
C LEU A 18 19.17 24.22 20.63
N ARG A 19 19.95 25.32 20.66
CA ARG A 19 20.68 25.75 21.85
C ARG A 19 19.72 26.17 22.97
N ASN A 20 18.61 26.84 22.65
CA ASN A 20 17.59 27.25 23.61
C ASN A 20 16.90 26.06 24.29
N VAL A 21 16.73 24.95 23.57
CA VAL A 21 16.13 23.70 24.08
C VAL A 21 17.16 22.81 24.82
N GLY A 22 18.41 23.27 24.91
CA GLY A 22 19.44 22.68 25.77
C GLY A 22 20.45 21.78 25.04
N LEU A 23 20.51 21.80 23.71
CA LEU A 23 21.58 21.12 22.98
C LEU A 23 22.89 21.93 23.07
N PRO A 24 24.04 21.28 23.37
CA PRO A 24 25.35 21.94 23.45
C PRO A 24 25.91 22.17 22.05
N ILE A 25 25.34 23.12 21.30
CA ILE A 25 25.75 23.45 19.93
C ILE A 25 26.70 24.65 19.96
N GLY A 26 27.92 24.47 19.45
CA GLY A 26 28.92 25.52 19.23
C GLY A 26 28.79 26.21 17.88
N SER A 27 29.57 27.28 17.64
CA SER A 27 29.68 27.92 16.33
C SER A 27 30.27 26.97 15.28
N ASP A 28 31.21 26.12 15.69
CA ASP A 28 31.88 25.18 14.80
C ASP A 28 30.93 24.09 14.30
N ASP A 29 29.97 23.67 15.13
CA ASP A 29 28.94 22.69 14.76
C ASP A 29 27.97 23.27 13.71
N VAL A 30 27.61 24.55 13.85
CA VAL A 30 26.78 25.26 12.86
C VAL A 30 27.54 25.45 11.55
N MET A 31 28.85 25.73 11.60
CA MET A 31 29.69 25.81 10.40
C MET A 31 29.82 24.45 9.71
N ALA A 32 29.97 23.37 10.48
CA ALA A 32 29.99 22.00 9.96
C ALA A 32 28.64 21.63 9.32
N TYR A 33 27.53 22.04 9.93
CA TYR A 33 26.18 21.88 9.39
C TYR A 33 25.98 22.62 8.06
N CYS A 34 26.35 23.90 8.00
CA CYS A 34 26.27 24.68 6.76
C CYS A 34 27.16 24.10 5.65
N SER A 35 28.36 23.62 6.01
CA SER A 35 29.28 22.97 5.06
C SER A 35 28.72 21.63 4.56
N ALA A 36 28.12 20.83 5.44
CA ALA A 36 27.48 19.58 5.07
C ALA A 36 26.27 19.79 4.15
N ILE A 37 25.47 20.84 4.39
CA ILE A 37 24.35 21.20 3.52
C ILE A 37 24.83 21.74 2.16
N ALA A 38 25.94 22.47 2.11
CA ALA A 38 26.50 22.96 0.86
C ALA A 38 26.95 21.84 -0.10
N GLU A 39 27.34 20.68 0.45
CA GLU A 39 27.64 19.46 -0.31
C GLU A 39 26.39 18.63 -0.64
N LEU A 40 25.23 18.97 -0.05
CA LEU A 40 23.93 18.35 -0.26
C LEU A 40 22.95 19.34 -0.93
N ASN A 41 21.65 19.00 -0.98
CA ASN A 41 20.65 19.90 -1.52
C ASN A 41 19.96 20.73 -0.40
N PRO A 42 20.20 22.05 -0.30
CA PRO A 42 19.55 22.90 0.70
C PRO A 42 18.04 23.06 0.52
N SER A 43 17.50 22.70 -0.65
CA SER A 43 16.05 22.73 -0.92
C SER A 43 15.34 21.43 -0.56
N ASP A 44 16.06 20.37 -0.20
CA ASP A 44 15.49 19.10 0.26
C ASP A 44 15.49 19.05 1.79
N ILE A 45 14.29 18.99 2.38
CA ILE A 45 14.11 18.97 3.83
C ILE A 45 14.75 17.74 4.49
N LEU A 46 14.86 16.61 3.78
CA LEU A 46 15.48 15.41 4.31
C LEU A 46 17.00 15.56 4.39
N ASP A 47 17.62 16.20 3.40
CA ASP A 47 19.05 16.48 3.40
C ASP A 47 19.40 17.46 4.52
N VAL A 48 18.58 18.50 4.71
CA VAL A 48 18.69 19.45 5.83
C VAL A 48 18.55 18.73 7.18
N TYR A 49 17.58 17.83 7.31
CA TYR A 49 17.38 17.04 8.54
C TYR A 49 18.57 16.13 8.88
N TRP A 50 19.06 15.35 7.91
CA TRP A 50 20.13 14.37 8.14
C TRP A 50 21.50 15.04 8.28
N ALA A 51 21.75 16.13 7.55
CA ALA A 51 22.93 16.96 7.77
C ALA A 51 22.96 17.46 9.22
N GLY A 52 21.85 18.02 9.72
CA GLY A 52 21.81 18.55 11.08
C GLY A 52 21.86 17.47 12.14
N ARG A 53 21.22 16.31 11.91
CA ARG A 53 21.27 15.19 12.86
C ARG A 53 22.66 14.56 12.96
N SER A 54 23.45 14.64 11.90
CA SER A 54 24.82 14.10 11.89
C SER A 54 25.86 15.08 12.42
N THR A 55 25.66 16.39 12.25
CA THR A 55 26.63 17.41 12.68
C THR A 55 26.30 18.06 14.03
N LEU A 56 25.02 18.23 14.37
CA LEU A 56 24.58 18.97 15.57
C LEU A 56 24.24 18.06 16.77
N VAL A 57 24.14 16.74 16.57
CA VAL A 57 23.72 15.79 17.61
C VAL A 57 24.85 14.83 17.97
N SER A 58 25.57 15.12 19.06
CA SER A 58 26.70 14.28 19.51
C SER A 58 26.30 13.16 20.48
N LYS A 59 25.10 13.22 21.09
CA LYS A 59 24.60 12.24 22.07
C LYS A 59 23.24 11.68 21.66
N ARG A 60 23.04 10.38 21.89
CA ARG A 60 21.78 9.70 21.58
C ARG A 60 20.58 10.31 22.30
N ASP A 61 20.77 10.80 23.53
CA ASP A 61 19.71 11.40 24.34
C ASP A 61 19.20 12.73 23.79
N HIS A 62 19.96 13.38 22.90
CA HIS A 62 19.57 14.64 22.27
C HIS A 62 18.75 14.44 20.99
N ILE A 63 18.67 13.21 20.46
CA ILE A 63 17.91 12.90 19.24
C ILE A 63 16.43 13.31 19.37
N PRO A 64 15.70 12.94 20.44
CA PRO A 64 14.29 13.32 20.54
C PRO A 64 14.07 14.84 20.64
N LEU A 65 15.00 15.57 21.27
CA LEU A 65 14.94 17.04 21.37
C LEU A 65 15.19 17.67 20.00
N TYR A 66 16.21 17.20 19.28
CA TYR A 66 16.50 17.62 17.91
C TYR A 66 15.30 17.39 16.98
N ASP A 67 14.71 16.18 16.99
CA ASP A 67 13.57 15.83 16.14
C ASP A 67 12.38 16.75 16.37
N ASN A 68 12.10 17.09 17.63
CA ASN A 68 11.00 17.97 17.99
C ASN A 68 11.23 19.41 17.53
N VAL A 69 12.43 19.96 17.78
CA VAL A 69 12.75 21.34 17.36
C VAL A 69 12.79 21.45 15.85
N PHE A 70 13.33 20.44 15.15
CA PHE A 70 13.34 20.39 13.69
C PHE A 70 11.92 20.41 13.11
N ARG A 71 11.02 19.58 13.63
CA ARG A 71 9.60 19.56 13.19
C ARG A 71 8.91 20.89 13.46
N SER A 72 9.13 21.49 14.64
CA SER A 72 8.51 22.78 14.95
C SER A 72 9.07 23.93 14.10
N PHE A 73 10.36 23.90 13.78
CA PHE A 73 11.04 25.00 13.10
C PHE A 73 10.84 24.97 11.58
N PHE A 74 10.90 23.80 10.95
CA PHE A 74 10.80 23.68 9.49
C PHE A 74 9.45 23.20 8.97
N LEU A 75 8.63 22.52 9.80
CA LEU A 75 7.33 21.95 9.38
C LEU A 75 6.13 22.64 10.04
N ASP A 76 6.35 23.62 10.92
CA ASP A 76 5.32 24.32 11.72
C ASP A 76 4.37 23.37 12.50
N GLU A 77 4.86 22.17 12.82
CA GLU A 77 4.16 21.20 13.65
C GLU A 77 4.45 21.52 15.13
N LYS A 78 3.55 22.23 15.81
CA LYS A 78 3.64 22.43 17.26
C LYS A 78 3.46 21.09 17.99
N ALA A 79 4.55 20.60 18.57
CA ALA A 79 4.58 19.32 19.29
C ALA A 79 3.78 19.37 20.61
N GLU A 80 2.62 18.71 20.66
CA GLU A 80 1.98 18.30 21.91
C GLU A 80 2.73 17.10 22.51
N PHE A 81 3.47 17.32 23.59
CA PHE A 81 3.99 16.23 24.42
C PHE A 81 2.83 15.54 25.17
N LYS A 82 2.51 14.28 24.81
CA LYS A 82 1.80 13.36 25.70
C LYS A 82 2.80 12.71 26.65
N SER A 83 3.06 13.36 27.79
CA SER A 83 3.68 12.72 28.94
C SER A 83 2.73 11.71 29.57
N GLU A 84 3.19 10.47 29.77
CA GLU A 84 2.52 9.44 30.54
C GLU A 84 2.27 9.91 32.00
N ASN A 85 1.03 10.26 32.35
CA ASN A 85 0.27 9.68 33.48
C ASN A 85 -0.97 10.53 33.86
N ARG A 86 -2.05 9.81 34.21
CA ARG A 86 -3.32 10.26 34.83
C ARG A 86 -4.35 10.92 33.91
N LEU A 87 -5.03 10.07 33.13
CA LEU A 87 -6.43 10.29 32.78
C LEU A 87 -7.28 10.31 34.07
N LYS A 88 -7.49 11.50 34.64
CA LYS A 88 -8.69 11.79 35.43
C LYS A 88 -9.77 12.23 34.45
N ILE A 89 -10.71 11.33 34.21
CA ILE A 89 -11.98 11.60 33.56
C ILE A 89 -12.70 12.68 34.38
N LYS A 90 -12.89 13.86 33.80
CA LYS A 90 -14.02 14.74 34.15
C LYS A 90 -14.98 14.75 32.98
N ALA A 91 -16.14 14.18 33.26
CA ALA A 91 -17.31 14.24 32.42
C ALA A 91 -17.86 15.68 32.35
N SER A 92 -18.30 16.05 31.15
CA SER A 92 -19.39 16.97 30.85
C SER A 92 -19.76 16.69 29.38
N SER A 93 -20.79 15.88 29.10
CA SER A 93 -22.16 16.34 28.79
C SER A 93 -22.16 17.48 27.76
N SER A 94 -22.80 17.42 26.59
CA SER A 94 -23.97 16.66 26.17
C SER A 94 -24.24 16.98 24.71
N ALA A 95 -24.48 15.96 23.87
CA ALA A 95 -25.45 16.01 22.78
C ALA A 95 -25.72 14.56 22.34
N GLN A 96 -26.79 13.99 22.89
CA GLN A 96 -27.35 12.73 22.42
C GLN A 96 -27.94 12.93 21.02
N ALA A 97 -27.41 12.19 20.05
CA ALA A 97 -28.18 11.75 18.90
C ALA A 97 -28.18 10.22 18.97
N VAL A 98 -29.24 9.67 19.55
CA VAL A 98 -29.54 8.23 19.51
C VAL A 98 -29.91 7.92 18.06
N ILE A 99 -29.04 7.21 17.34
CA ILE A 99 -29.40 6.59 16.07
C ILE A 99 -30.13 5.30 16.42
N ASP A 100 -31.45 5.37 16.37
CA ASP A 100 -32.33 4.22 16.47
C ASP A 100 -32.20 3.36 15.20
N ILE A 101 -32.06 2.05 15.36
CA ILE A 101 -31.89 1.08 14.26
C ILE A 101 -33.21 0.30 14.17
N PRO A 102 -34.07 0.53 13.16
CA PRO A 102 -35.21 -0.34 12.94
C PRO A 102 -34.76 -1.63 12.24
N ALA A 103 -35.25 -2.76 12.75
CA ALA A 103 -35.18 -4.07 12.09
C ALA A 103 -35.92 -4.06 10.74
N PRO A 104 -35.55 -4.92 9.78
CA PRO A 104 -36.12 -4.89 8.44
C PRO A 104 -37.47 -5.60 8.42
N GLU A 105 -38.53 -4.90 8.01
CA GLU A 105 -39.74 -5.54 7.49
C GLU A 105 -40.02 -5.08 6.05
N SER A 106 -40.74 -5.94 5.35
CA SER A 106 -40.74 -6.06 3.90
C SER A 106 -41.79 -5.17 3.22
N GLY A 107 -41.38 -4.48 2.16
CA GLY A 107 -42.16 -4.29 0.92
C GLY A 107 -43.24 -3.20 0.87
N SER A 108 -42.97 -2.10 0.15
CA SER A 108 -43.82 -1.35 -0.83
C SER A 108 -43.29 0.10 -1.02
N PRO A 109 -43.63 0.83 -2.11
CA PRO A 109 -42.69 1.66 -2.87
C PRO A 109 -42.37 3.05 -2.31
N GLY A 110 -41.12 3.47 -2.57
CA GLY A 110 -40.38 4.63 -2.08
C GLY A 110 -41.12 5.96 -1.91
N THR A 111 -40.90 6.56 -0.74
CA THR A 111 -41.16 7.97 -0.45
C THR A 111 -39.89 8.81 -0.68
N ALA A 112 -40.06 10.07 -1.08
CA ALA A 112 -38.98 11.03 -1.36
C ALA A 112 -38.01 11.25 -0.17
N GLU A 113 -38.41 10.88 1.04
CA GLU A 113 -37.55 10.92 2.23
C GLU A 113 -36.49 9.80 2.25
N GLU A 114 -36.78 8.63 1.68
CA GLU A 114 -35.78 7.57 1.48
C GLU A 114 -34.77 7.96 0.40
N GLU A 115 -35.19 8.60 -0.69
CA GLU A 115 -34.28 9.13 -1.71
C GLU A 115 -33.37 10.24 -1.16
N LEU A 116 -33.89 11.13 -0.30
CA LEU A 116 -33.08 12.19 0.33
C LEU A 116 -32.10 11.62 1.37
N ARG A 117 -32.51 10.64 2.18
CA ARG A 117 -31.63 9.94 3.14
C ARG A 117 -30.59 9.07 2.46
N MET A 118 -30.95 8.37 1.40
CA MET A 118 -30.03 7.59 0.56
C MET A 118 -29.09 8.53 -0.20
N GLY A 119 -29.55 9.71 -0.62
CA GLY A 119 -28.74 10.78 -1.22
C GLY A 119 -27.74 11.42 -0.24
N LEU A 120 -28.10 11.60 1.03
CA LEU A 120 -27.18 12.08 2.09
C LEU A 120 -26.14 11.01 2.47
N GLN A 121 -26.53 9.74 2.53
CA GLN A 121 -25.62 8.61 2.73
C GLN A 121 -24.72 8.37 1.50
N ALA A 122 -25.23 8.56 0.29
CA ALA A 122 -24.45 8.53 -0.93
C ALA A 122 -23.43 9.68 -0.96
N SER A 123 -23.86 10.91 -0.67
CA SER A 123 -22.99 12.10 -0.60
C SER A 123 -21.86 11.94 0.41
N THR A 124 -22.16 11.43 1.62
CA THR A 124 -21.11 11.16 2.62
C THR A 124 -20.17 10.03 2.17
N SER A 125 -20.70 8.96 1.56
CA SER A 125 -19.86 7.90 0.98
C SER A 125 -19.00 8.36 -0.19
N GLU A 126 -19.48 9.27 -1.03
CA GLU A 126 -18.73 9.88 -2.15
C GLU A 126 -17.64 10.82 -1.65
N LEU A 127 -17.93 11.60 -0.60
CA LEU A 127 -16.92 12.42 0.08
C LEU A 127 -15.80 11.54 0.66
N PHE A 128 -16.13 10.43 1.31
CA PHE A 128 -15.12 9.48 1.79
C PHE A 128 -14.36 8.79 0.64
N ARG A 129 -15.01 8.55 -0.51
CA ARG A 129 -14.36 7.89 -1.65
C ARG A 129 -13.26 8.73 -2.30
N ASN A 130 -13.46 10.04 -2.35
CA ASN A 130 -12.52 10.99 -2.96
C ASN A 130 -11.49 11.54 -1.96
N LYS A 131 -11.72 11.38 -0.65
CA LYS A 131 -10.80 11.85 0.38
C LYS A 131 -9.50 11.05 0.37
N THR A 132 -8.38 11.75 0.37
CA THR A 132 -7.05 11.13 0.43
C THR A 132 -6.87 10.37 1.73
N PHE A 133 -6.32 9.16 1.66
CA PHE A 133 -6.11 8.30 2.82
C PHE A 133 -5.29 8.95 3.95
N ALA A 134 -4.38 9.86 3.61
CA ALA A 134 -3.56 10.60 4.56
C ALA A 134 -4.34 11.61 5.43
N SER A 135 -5.53 12.04 5.01
CA SER A 135 -6.33 13.05 5.73
C SER A 135 -7.54 12.48 6.48
N CYS A 136 -7.64 11.15 6.59
CA CYS A 136 -8.78 10.49 7.24
C CYS A 136 -8.58 10.29 8.74
N THR A 137 -9.62 10.57 9.53
CA THR A 137 -9.62 10.29 10.98
C THR A 137 -9.75 8.78 11.26
N PRO A 138 -9.39 8.29 12.47
CA PRO A 138 -9.50 6.86 12.80
C PRO A 138 -10.91 6.28 12.64
N GLU A 139 -11.95 7.10 12.84
CA GLU A 139 -13.36 6.73 12.69
C GLU A 139 -13.77 6.65 11.22
N GLU A 140 -13.33 7.61 10.40
CA GLU A 140 -13.51 7.60 8.94
C GLU A 140 -12.79 6.40 8.31
N LEU A 141 -11.60 6.06 8.80
CA LEU A 141 -10.88 4.85 8.38
C LEU A 141 -11.67 3.58 8.71
N ALA A 142 -12.40 3.53 9.82
CA ALA A 142 -13.26 2.39 10.15
C ALA A 142 -14.49 2.29 9.22
N ALA A 143 -15.05 3.41 8.78
CA ALA A 143 -16.11 3.44 7.78
C ALA A 143 -15.58 3.01 6.39
N LEU A 144 -14.43 3.55 5.97
CA LEU A 144 -13.73 3.16 4.74
C LEU A 144 -13.40 1.67 4.74
N ARG A 145 -12.99 1.09 5.88
CA ARG A 145 -12.76 -0.36 6.02
C ARG A 145 -13.96 -1.21 5.62
N ARG A 146 -15.17 -0.81 6.02
CA ARG A 146 -16.40 -1.54 5.65
C ARG A 146 -16.62 -1.48 4.14
N ILE A 147 -16.41 -0.32 3.53
CA ILE A 147 -16.57 -0.15 2.08
C ILE A 147 -15.48 -0.94 1.35
N MET A 148 -14.22 -0.87 1.77
CA MET A 148 -13.11 -1.64 1.20
C MET A 148 -13.32 -3.15 1.30
N SER A 149 -13.93 -3.64 2.38
CA SER A 149 -14.25 -5.07 2.52
C SER A 149 -15.28 -5.58 1.50
N SER A 150 -16.07 -4.66 0.93
CA SER A 150 -17.04 -4.97 -0.13
C SER A 150 -16.41 -5.02 -1.53
N ILE A 151 -15.21 -4.43 -1.71
CA ILE A 151 -14.49 -4.43 -2.98
C ILE A 151 -13.96 -5.83 -3.27
N LYS A 152 -14.58 -6.51 -4.24
CA LYS A 152 -14.20 -7.86 -4.65
C LYS A 152 -13.13 -7.82 -5.73
N LEU A 153 -11.87 -7.93 -5.31
CA LEU A 153 -10.75 -8.16 -6.21
C LEU A 153 -10.88 -9.53 -6.87
N THR A 154 -11.41 -9.56 -8.08
CA THR A 154 -11.59 -10.80 -8.84
C THR A 154 -10.56 -10.84 -9.97
N PRO A 155 -9.37 -11.44 -9.75
CA PRO A 155 -8.37 -11.52 -10.81
C PRO A 155 -8.89 -12.36 -11.98
N PRO A 156 -8.39 -12.09 -13.20
CA PRO A 156 -8.86 -12.74 -14.41
C PRO A 156 -8.56 -14.23 -14.38
N ARG A 157 -9.38 -15.02 -15.08
CA ARG A 157 -9.25 -16.48 -15.13
C ARG A 157 -8.29 -16.90 -16.23
N ARG A 158 -7.38 -17.82 -15.91
CA ARG A 158 -6.50 -18.49 -16.87
C ARG A 158 -6.99 -19.90 -17.19
N LYS A 159 -6.89 -20.28 -18.47
CA LYS A 159 -7.05 -21.68 -18.92
C LYS A 159 -5.87 -22.51 -18.43
N THR A 160 -6.13 -23.56 -17.66
CA THR A 160 -5.10 -24.51 -17.24
C THR A 160 -4.93 -25.65 -18.25
N ARG A 161 -3.79 -26.34 -18.21
CA ARG A 161 -3.59 -27.57 -18.99
C ARG A 161 -4.49 -28.72 -18.52
N ARG A 162 -4.92 -28.74 -17.26
CA ARG A 162 -5.79 -29.81 -16.74
C ARG A 162 -7.20 -29.69 -17.34
N LYS A 163 -7.76 -30.81 -17.76
CA LYS A 163 -9.15 -30.91 -18.21
C LYS A 163 -10.06 -31.19 -17.01
N MET A 164 -11.34 -30.82 -17.13
CA MET A 164 -12.40 -31.20 -16.21
C MET A 164 -13.60 -31.72 -17.01
N ALA A 165 -14.40 -32.59 -16.39
CA ALA A 165 -15.65 -33.05 -16.97
C ALA A 165 -16.59 -31.85 -17.18
N SER A 166 -17.34 -31.86 -18.28
CA SER A 166 -18.32 -30.83 -18.61
C SER A 166 -19.36 -31.43 -19.54
N SER A 167 -20.65 -31.14 -19.33
CA SER A 167 -21.69 -31.54 -20.28
C SER A 167 -21.54 -30.79 -21.62
N LYS A 168 -21.21 -29.50 -21.58
CA LYS A 168 -21.02 -28.64 -22.76
C LYS A 168 -19.55 -28.43 -23.15
N GLY A 169 -18.72 -29.47 -23.02
CA GLY A 169 -17.29 -29.37 -23.36
C GLY A 169 -17.04 -29.49 -24.86
N SER A 170 -16.00 -28.84 -25.38
CA SER A 170 -15.65 -28.96 -26.82
C SER A 170 -14.80 -30.19 -27.14
N LEU A 171 -14.35 -30.95 -26.13
CA LEU A 171 -13.46 -32.10 -26.32
C LEU A 171 -14.10 -33.37 -25.73
N ILE A 172 -14.20 -34.43 -26.53
CA ILE A 172 -14.73 -35.71 -26.08
C ILE A 172 -13.79 -36.37 -25.07
N SER A 173 -14.38 -36.95 -24.02
CA SER A 173 -13.70 -37.67 -22.95
C SER A 173 -13.60 -39.16 -23.26
N MET A 174 -12.73 -39.55 -24.20
CA MET A 174 -12.59 -40.95 -24.64
C MET A 174 -12.43 -41.94 -23.48
N ARG A 175 -11.58 -41.64 -22.49
CA ARG A 175 -11.40 -42.52 -21.31
C ARG A 175 -12.68 -42.74 -20.51
N ARG A 176 -13.53 -41.72 -20.38
CA ARG A 176 -14.79 -41.84 -19.64
C ARG A 176 -15.83 -42.56 -20.47
N MET A 177 -15.91 -42.24 -21.76
CA MET A 177 -16.79 -42.91 -22.72
C MET A 177 -16.52 -44.41 -22.76
N VAL A 178 -15.27 -44.83 -23.01
CA VAL A 178 -14.89 -46.26 -23.02
C VAL A 178 -15.26 -46.95 -21.71
N ARG A 179 -15.03 -46.30 -20.56
CA ARG A 179 -15.36 -46.89 -19.25
C ARG A 179 -16.86 -47.08 -19.06
N GLU A 180 -17.69 -46.11 -19.44
CA GLU A 180 -19.15 -46.24 -19.30
C GLU A 180 -19.72 -47.20 -20.35
N THR A 181 -19.19 -47.21 -21.59
CA THR A 181 -19.56 -48.19 -22.62
C THR A 181 -19.27 -49.62 -22.16
N MET A 182 -18.10 -49.87 -21.55
CA MET A 182 -17.77 -51.19 -21.01
C MET A 182 -18.69 -51.62 -19.86
N ARG A 183 -19.19 -50.67 -19.05
CA ARG A 183 -20.21 -50.94 -18.02
C ARG A 183 -21.59 -51.20 -18.60
N ALA A 184 -21.90 -50.58 -19.73
CA ALA A 184 -23.14 -50.75 -20.47
C ALA A 184 -23.05 -51.89 -21.52
N HIS A 185 -22.24 -52.92 -21.25
CA HIS A 185 -22.09 -54.10 -22.12
C HIS A 185 -21.74 -53.80 -23.59
N GLY A 186 -21.00 -52.72 -23.85
CA GLY A 186 -20.52 -52.36 -25.19
C GLY A 186 -21.39 -51.34 -25.92
N GLU A 187 -22.55 -50.94 -25.38
CA GLU A 187 -23.41 -49.93 -26.00
C GLU A 187 -23.04 -48.50 -25.57
N PRO A 188 -22.65 -47.60 -26.49
CA PRO A 188 -22.39 -46.20 -26.17
C PRO A 188 -23.72 -45.46 -25.97
N ARG A 189 -24.08 -45.16 -24.72
CA ARG A 189 -25.32 -44.43 -24.38
C ARG A 189 -25.18 -42.91 -24.48
N ASP A 190 -24.11 -42.36 -23.90
CA ASP A 190 -23.94 -40.92 -23.73
C ASP A 190 -22.58 -40.43 -24.24
N LEU A 191 -22.58 -39.25 -24.87
CA LEU A 191 -21.36 -38.52 -25.17
C LEU A 191 -20.88 -37.77 -23.93
N HIS A 192 -19.69 -38.12 -23.43
CA HIS A 192 -19.05 -37.40 -22.35
C HIS A 192 -18.05 -36.38 -22.86
N PHE A 193 -18.22 -35.13 -22.45
CA PHE A 193 -17.32 -34.05 -22.84
C PHE A 193 -16.42 -33.58 -21.69
N THR A 194 -15.35 -32.91 -22.08
CA THR A 194 -14.39 -32.26 -21.21
C THR A 194 -14.12 -30.84 -21.69
N LYS A 195 -13.74 -29.97 -20.77
CA LYS A 195 -13.23 -28.62 -21.07
C LYS A 195 -11.96 -28.36 -20.28
N ARG A 196 -11.15 -27.39 -20.70
CA ARG A 196 -10.00 -26.94 -19.91
C ARG A 196 -10.50 -26.29 -18.61
N ARG A 197 -9.91 -26.66 -17.48
CA ARG A 197 -10.27 -26.07 -16.19
C ARG A 197 -9.77 -24.63 -16.14
N LEU A 198 -10.67 -23.70 -15.80
CA LEU A 198 -10.32 -22.31 -15.54
C LEU A 198 -9.90 -22.16 -14.07
N ARG A 199 -8.88 -21.35 -13.81
CA ARG A 199 -8.47 -20.95 -12.46
C ARG A 199 -8.22 -19.45 -12.42
N LEU A 200 -8.56 -18.81 -11.31
CA LEU A 200 -8.15 -17.43 -11.05
C LEU A 200 -6.62 -17.33 -11.08
N ARG A 201 -6.09 -16.26 -11.66
CA ARG A 201 -4.66 -15.97 -11.56
C ARG A 201 -4.30 -15.64 -10.11
N PRO A 202 -3.13 -16.08 -9.60
CA PRO A 202 -2.65 -15.64 -8.31
C PRO A 202 -2.46 -14.12 -8.32
N LEU A 203 -2.72 -13.47 -7.20
CA LEU A 203 -2.42 -12.06 -6.98
C LEU A 203 -1.25 -11.97 -6.00
N VAL A 204 -0.25 -11.16 -6.32
CA VAL A 204 0.85 -10.85 -5.42
C VAL A 204 0.83 -9.35 -5.18
N LEU A 205 0.72 -8.95 -3.92
CA LEU A 205 0.79 -7.56 -3.48
C LEU A 205 2.17 -7.35 -2.82
N ILE A 206 2.92 -6.36 -3.31
CA ILE A 206 4.22 -5.98 -2.80
C ILE A 206 4.08 -4.52 -2.34
N LEU A 207 4.02 -4.31 -1.03
CA LEU A 207 3.67 -3.04 -0.41
C LEU A 207 4.90 -2.35 0.18
N ASP A 208 5.08 -1.08 -0.17
CA ASP A 208 6.06 -0.21 0.45
C ASP A 208 5.59 0.21 1.85
N VAL A 209 6.49 0.12 2.82
CA VAL A 209 6.27 0.49 4.23
C VAL A 209 7.30 1.50 4.74
N SER A 210 7.97 2.19 3.82
CA SER A 210 8.94 3.24 4.14
C SER A 210 8.30 4.43 4.87
N GLY A 211 9.14 5.25 5.51
CA GLY A 211 8.70 6.44 6.23
C GLY A 211 7.88 7.43 5.40
N SER A 212 8.20 7.64 4.12
CA SER A 212 7.40 8.47 3.20
C SER A 212 6.00 7.90 2.91
N MET A 213 5.85 6.58 3.11
CA MET A 213 4.61 5.83 2.93
C MET A 213 3.83 5.63 4.22
N ALA A 214 4.27 6.16 5.37
CA ALA A 214 3.70 5.83 6.68
C ALA A 214 2.17 5.99 6.73
N ASP A 215 1.64 7.10 6.22
CA ASP A 215 0.20 7.40 6.22
C ASP A 215 -0.61 6.51 5.26
N TYR A 216 0.02 6.05 4.17
CA TYR A 216 -0.62 5.21 3.15
C TYR A 216 -0.49 3.71 3.45
N SER A 217 0.61 3.31 4.08
CA SER A 217 1.00 1.92 4.34
C SER A 217 -0.08 1.15 5.11
N ARG A 218 -0.68 1.76 6.15
CA ARG A 218 -1.75 1.15 6.95
C ARG A 218 -2.99 0.84 6.10
N ASN A 219 -3.32 1.73 5.17
CA ASN A 219 -4.49 1.59 4.31
C ASN A 219 -4.25 0.56 3.19
N LEU A 220 -3.03 0.53 2.64
CA LEU A 220 -2.60 -0.50 1.70
C LEU A 220 -2.56 -1.90 2.34
N LEU A 221 -2.09 -2.01 3.59
CA LEU A 221 -2.15 -3.25 4.35
C LEU A 221 -3.60 -3.70 4.57
N GLN A 222 -4.49 -2.76 4.92
CA GLN A 222 -5.91 -3.02 5.08
C GLN A 222 -6.57 -3.47 3.78
N PHE A 223 -6.21 -2.85 2.66
CA PHE A 223 -6.61 -3.29 1.33
C PHE A 223 -6.15 -4.72 1.06
N ALA A 224 -4.88 -5.04 1.36
CA ALA A 224 -4.33 -6.38 1.17
C ALA A 224 -5.03 -7.43 2.04
N TYR A 225 -5.39 -7.10 3.28
CA TYR A 225 -6.19 -7.95 4.16
C TYR A 225 -7.57 -8.26 3.58
N SER A 226 -8.26 -7.24 3.05
CA SER A 226 -9.55 -7.40 2.38
C SER A 226 -9.41 -8.24 1.10
N ALA A 227 -8.36 -7.97 0.30
CA ALA A 227 -8.04 -8.70 -0.92
C ALA A 227 -7.81 -10.19 -0.66
N GLN A 228 -7.05 -10.54 0.38
CA GLN A 228 -6.77 -11.93 0.75
C GLN A 228 -8.03 -12.72 1.11
N ARG A 229 -9.01 -12.07 1.75
CA ARG A 229 -10.30 -12.70 2.07
C ARG A 229 -11.21 -12.82 0.85
N ALA A 230 -11.21 -11.82 -0.01
CA ALA A 230 -12.04 -11.82 -1.22
C ALA A 230 -11.52 -12.80 -2.28
N ALA A 231 -10.20 -12.90 -2.44
CA ALA A 231 -9.55 -13.76 -3.43
C ALA A 231 -8.79 -14.91 -2.77
N GLY A 232 -9.14 -16.15 -3.10
CA GLY A 232 -8.55 -17.34 -2.46
C GLY A 232 -7.07 -17.63 -2.77
N ARG A 233 -6.35 -16.75 -3.49
CA ARG A 233 -4.92 -16.90 -3.83
C ARG A 233 -4.21 -15.55 -3.92
N VAL A 234 -4.21 -14.81 -2.81
CA VAL A 234 -3.41 -13.58 -2.65
C VAL A 234 -2.19 -13.87 -1.79
N GLU A 235 -1.05 -13.36 -2.22
CA GLU A 235 0.19 -13.33 -1.44
C GLU A 235 0.56 -11.87 -1.19
N VAL A 236 0.92 -11.55 0.05
CA VAL A 236 1.21 -10.18 0.46
C VAL A 236 2.62 -10.13 1.03
N PHE A 237 3.40 -9.20 0.49
CA PHE A 237 4.75 -8.88 0.89
C PHE A 237 4.82 -7.40 1.25
N CYS A 238 5.64 -7.10 2.24
CA CYS A 238 6.03 -5.74 2.57
C CYS A 238 7.54 -5.59 2.37
N PHE A 239 7.98 -4.44 1.89
CA PHE A 239 9.38 -4.13 1.77
C PHE A 239 9.68 -2.74 2.35
N GLY A 240 10.81 -2.66 3.06
CA GLY A 240 11.45 -1.43 3.53
C GLY A 240 12.95 -1.62 3.33
N THR A 241 13.68 -1.93 4.42
CA THR A 241 15.07 -2.41 4.35
C THR A 241 15.20 -3.83 3.79
N ARG A 242 14.16 -4.66 3.97
CA ARG A 242 14.11 -6.06 3.53
C ARG A 242 12.70 -6.48 3.12
N LEU A 243 12.64 -7.47 2.23
CA LEU A 243 11.37 -8.08 1.82
C LEU A 243 10.88 -9.09 2.88
N THR A 244 9.67 -8.87 3.38
CA THR A 244 9.01 -9.74 4.37
C THR A 244 7.67 -10.22 3.85
N ARG A 245 7.43 -11.54 3.89
CA ARG A 245 6.13 -12.13 3.53
C ARG A 245 5.17 -12.07 4.71
N ILE A 246 4.09 -11.29 4.59
CA ILE A 246 3.12 -11.07 5.66
C ILE A 246 1.77 -11.79 5.44
N THR A 247 1.60 -12.54 4.34
CA THR A 247 0.37 -13.30 4.04
C THR A 247 -0.17 -14.09 5.24
N ARG A 248 0.71 -14.72 6.04
CA ARG A 248 0.31 -15.50 7.22
C ARG A 248 -0.11 -14.63 8.40
N ALA A 249 0.47 -13.44 8.55
CA ALA A 249 0.07 -12.49 9.58
C ALA A 249 -1.32 -11.92 9.29
N LEU A 250 -1.65 -11.73 8.01
CA LEU A 250 -2.95 -11.21 7.57
C LEU A 250 -4.10 -12.24 7.61
N ASP A 251 -3.80 -13.53 7.81
CA ASP A 251 -4.80 -14.61 7.90
C ASP A 251 -5.59 -14.61 9.23
N ARG A 252 -5.32 -13.67 10.14
CA ARG A 252 -6.02 -13.56 11.43
C ARG A 252 -7.47 -13.10 11.23
N ARG A 253 -8.36 -13.51 12.16
CA ARG A 253 -9.80 -13.21 12.09
C ARG A 253 -10.12 -11.73 12.27
N ARG A 254 -9.37 -11.04 13.15
CA ARG A 254 -9.55 -9.62 13.45
C ARG A 254 -8.53 -8.76 12.67
N PRO A 255 -8.97 -7.69 11.99
CA PRO A 255 -8.08 -6.83 11.22
C PRO A 255 -6.99 -6.19 12.09
N ASP A 256 -7.34 -5.65 13.25
CA ASP A 256 -6.38 -4.94 14.09
C ASP A 256 -5.24 -5.85 14.60
N GLU A 257 -5.56 -7.11 14.91
CA GLU A 257 -4.55 -8.12 15.28
C GLU A 257 -3.65 -8.48 14.10
N ALA A 258 -4.22 -8.61 12.89
CA ALA A 258 -3.45 -8.83 11.67
C ALA A 258 -2.51 -7.66 11.38
N MET A 259 -2.98 -6.42 11.54
CA MET A 259 -2.16 -5.21 11.33
C MET A 259 -1.05 -5.10 12.37
N ASN A 260 -1.35 -5.32 13.66
CA ASN A 260 -0.34 -5.28 14.71
C ASN A 260 0.74 -6.35 14.50
N MET A 261 0.34 -7.55 14.07
CA MET A 261 1.29 -8.63 13.75
C MET A 261 2.11 -8.30 12.49
N ALA A 262 1.49 -7.71 11.46
CA ALA A 262 2.20 -7.27 10.27
C ALA A 262 3.22 -6.16 10.62
N ALA A 263 2.81 -5.15 11.39
CA ALA A 263 3.68 -4.08 11.86
C ALA A 263 4.85 -4.61 12.69
N GLY A 264 4.60 -5.56 13.61
CA GLY A 264 5.66 -6.18 14.40
C GLY A 264 6.61 -7.09 13.62
N LEU A 265 6.25 -7.55 12.43
CA LEU A 265 7.15 -8.32 11.55
C LEU A 265 8.01 -7.41 10.66
N VAL A 266 7.50 -6.20 10.38
CA VAL A 266 8.13 -5.17 9.57
C VAL A 266 8.87 -4.23 10.52
N PHE A 267 9.99 -4.69 11.09
CA PHE A 267 10.68 -3.95 12.17
C PHE A 267 11.55 -2.76 11.72
N ASP A 268 11.55 -2.39 10.44
CA ASP A 268 12.41 -1.31 9.92
C ASP A 268 11.60 -0.34 9.05
N TRP A 269 11.03 0.68 9.69
CA TRP A 269 10.29 1.77 9.01
C TRP A 269 11.21 2.94 8.62
N ASP A 270 12.45 2.95 9.15
CA ASP A 270 13.34 4.12 9.17
C ASP A 270 14.65 3.91 8.36
N GLY A 271 14.80 2.77 7.69
CA GLY A 271 15.92 2.49 6.79
C GLY A 271 15.43 2.53 5.35
N GLY A 272 15.84 3.55 4.59
CA GLY A 272 15.29 3.88 3.27
C GLY A 272 15.07 2.70 2.31
N THR A 273 14.18 2.93 1.35
CA THR A 273 13.63 1.90 0.47
C THR A 273 14.66 1.36 -0.52
N ARG A 274 14.89 0.03 -0.50
CA ARG A 274 15.68 -0.68 -1.51
C ARG A 274 14.77 -1.56 -2.35
N ILE A 275 14.13 -0.95 -3.35
CA ILE A 275 13.13 -1.61 -4.19
C ILE A 275 13.80 -2.70 -5.04
N GLY A 276 14.92 -2.37 -5.69
CA GLY A 276 15.68 -3.32 -6.51
C GLY A 276 16.06 -4.59 -5.75
N ASP A 277 16.70 -4.45 -4.58
CA ASP A 277 17.11 -5.58 -3.73
C ASP A 277 15.91 -6.43 -3.29
N SER A 278 14.80 -5.78 -2.95
CA SER A 278 13.58 -6.45 -2.50
C SER A 278 12.94 -7.27 -3.63
N LEU A 279 12.90 -6.73 -4.85
CA LEU A 279 12.38 -7.43 -6.03
C LEU A 279 13.34 -8.54 -6.51
N GLU A 280 14.66 -8.33 -6.43
CA GLU A 280 15.68 -9.36 -6.69
C GLU A 280 15.49 -10.53 -5.70
N MET A 281 15.33 -10.24 -4.40
CA MET A 281 15.04 -11.25 -3.39
C MET A 281 13.72 -11.98 -3.68
N PHE A 282 12.67 -11.24 -4.03
CA PHE A 282 11.36 -11.80 -4.36
C PHE A 282 11.43 -12.77 -5.54
N THR A 283 12.02 -12.34 -6.66
CA THR A 283 12.13 -13.15 -7.87
C THR A 283 12.98 -14.41 -7.64
N ARG A 284 14.08 -14.29 -6.90
CA ARG A 284 14.98 -15.39 -6.55
C ARG A 284 14.32 -16.42 -5.64
N GLN A 285 13.70 -15.99 -4.55
CA GLN A 285 13.17 -16.89 -3.52
C GLN A 285 11.76 -17.40 -3.81
N TRP A 286 10.88 -16.55 -4.34
CA TRP A 286 9.45 -16.83 -4.48
C TRP A 286 9.02 -16.94 -5.94
N GLY A 287 9.59 -16.11 -6.82
CA GLY A 287 9.30 -16.14 -8.25
C GLY A 287 9.60 -17.48 -8.90
N ARG A 288 10.81 -18.01 -8.70
CA ARG A 288 11.23 -19.33 -9.23
C ARG A 288 10.45 -20.51 -8.65
N ARG A 289 9.94 -20.40 -7.42
CA ARG A 289 9.14 -21.44 -6.75
C ARG A 289 7.68 -21.48 -7.26
N GLY A 290 7.33 -20.65 -8.24
CA GLY A 290 6.05 -20.67 -8.93
C GLY A 290 4.99 -19.73 -8.37
N MET A 291 5.34 -18.91 -7.37
CA MET A 291 4.41 -17.94 -6.77
C MET A 291 4.07 -16.81 -7.76
N SER A 292 5.07 -16.31 -8.47
CA SER A 292 4.88 -15.24 -9.47
C SER A 292 4.47 -15.75 -10.85
N ARG A 293 4.45 -17.07 -11.08
CA ARG A 293 4.28 -17.62 -12.43
C ARG A 293 2.86 -17.43 -12.95
N GLY A 294 2.67 -16.46 -13.85
CA GLY A 294 1.38 -16.07 -14.39
C GLY A 294 0.46 -15.42 -13.36
N SER A 295 1.01 -14.87 -12.28
CA SER A 295 0.32 -14.02 -11.32
C SER A 295 0.16 -12.60 -11.85
N ILE A 296 -0.73 -11.83 -11.25
CA ILE A 296 -0.68 -10.37 -11.36
C ILE A 296 0.11 -9.87 -10.16
N VAL A 297 1.15 -9.08 -10.41
CA VAL A 297 1.99 -8.51 -9.36
C VAL A 297 1.65 -7.03 -9.25
N VAL A 298 1.25 -6.59 -8.07
CA VAL A 298 0.92 -5.20 -7.77
C VAL A 298 2.00 -4.66 -6.85
N ILE A 299 2.73 -3.66 -7.30
CA ILE A 299 3.78 -2.99 -6.52
C ILE A 299 3.20 -1.65 -6.08
N CYS A 300 3.04 -1.45 -4.78
CA CYS A 300 2.54 -0.20 -4.22
C CYS A 300 3.72 0.59 -3.65
N SER A 301 4.17 1.65 -4.32
CA SER A 301 5.36 2.44 -3.93
C SER A 301 5.38 3.81 -4.61
N ASP A 302 6.08 4.76 -4.00
CA ASP A 302 6.36 6.11 -4.52
C ASP A 302 7.52 6.12 -5.54
N GLY A 303 8.23 4.99 -5.65
CA GLY A 303 9.33 4.81 -6.60
C GLY A 303 10.66 5.41 -6.13
N LEU A 304 10.76 5.84 -4.86
CA LEU A 304 12.04 6.20 -4.27
C LEU A 304 12.84 4.92 -4.02
N ASP A 305 13.93 4.74 -4.76
CA ASP A 305 14.86 3.64 -4.55
C ASP A 305 16.24 4.20 -4.24
N ARG A 306 16.82 3.78 -3.10
CA ARG A 306 18.21 4.10 -2.71
C ARG A 306 19.22 3.06 -3.22
N GLY A 307 18.74 1.98 -3.85
CA GLY A 307 19.57 0.93 -4.42
C GLY A 307 20.17 1.28 -5.79
N GLU A 308 20.95 0.34 -6.34
CA GLU A 308 21.50 0.47 -7.68
C GLU A 308 20.40 0.30 -8.75
N PRO A 309 20.28 1.25 -9.71
CA PRO A 309 19.25 1.20 -10.76
C PRO A 309 19.31 -0.08 -11.60
N GLU A 310 20.52 -0.60 -11.85
CA GLU A 310 20.70 -1.81 -12.64
C GLU A 310 20.08 -3.04 -11.97
N VAL A 311 20.14 -3.14 -10.65
CA VAL A 311 19.54 -4.24 -9.89
C VAL A 311 18.01 -4.19 -10.04
N LEU A 312 17.43 -3.00 -9.93
CA LEU A 312 16.00 -2.81 -10.13
C LEU A 312 15.57 -3.18 -11.56
N ALA A 313 16.30 -2.73 -12.58
CA ALA A 313 16.02 -3.05 -13.98
C ALA A 313 16.03 -4.58 -14.22
N HIS A 314 17.08 -5.26 -13.76
CA HIS A 314 17.20 -6.71 -13.91
C HIS A 314 16.11 -7.47 -13.13
N ALA A 315 15.77 -7.02 -11.93
CA ALA A 315 14.70 -7.63 -11.14
C ALA A 315 13.33 -7.47 -11.82
N MET A 316 13.03 -6.29 -12.36
CA MET A 316 11.81 -6.00 -13.11
C MET A 316 11.73 -6.79 -14.43
N GLU A 317 12.84 -6.92 -15.16
CA GLU A 317 12.89 -7.74 -16.38
C GLU A 317 12.62 -9.23 -16.08
N LYS A 318 13.26 -9.77 -15.03
CA LYS A 318 12.99 -11.15 -14.59
C LYS A 318 11.53 -11.31 -14.18
N LEU A 319 10.98 -10.33 -13.49
CA LEU A 319 9.61 -10.34 -13.00
C LEU A 319 8.60 -10.32 -14.15
N SER A 320 8.79 -9.44 -15.14
CA SER A 320 7.88 -9.29 -16.29
C SER A 320 7.78 -10.58 -17.12
N ARG A 321 8.88 -11.32 -17.24
CA ARG A 321 8.90 -12.65 -17.90
C ARG A 321 8.20 -13.75 -17.10
N LEU A 322 8.07 -13.60 -15.77
CA LEU A 322 7.46 -14.59 -14.88
C LEU A 322 5.97 -14.34 -14.67
N CYS A 323 5.58 -13.09 -14.44
CA CYS A 323 4.21 -12.71 -14.17
C CYS A 323 3.36 -12.64 -15.44
N TYR A 324 2.06 -12.46 -15.25
CA TYR A 324 1.15 -12.15 -16.34
C TYR A 324 1.15 -10.65 -16.64
N ARG A 325 1.07 -9.85 -15.58
CA ARG A 325 1.08 -8.39 -15.62
C ARG A 325 1.71 -7.83 -14.35
N ILE A 326 2.41 -6.72 -14.48
CA ILE A 326 2.91 -5.87 -13.40
C ILE A 326 2.07 -4.60 -13.38
N VAL A 327 1.43 -4.34 -12.24
CA VAL A 327 0.73 -3.09 -11.98
C VAL A 327 1.52 -2.30 -10.94
N TRP A 328 1.85 -1.05 -11.26
CA TRP A 328 2.44 -0.14 -10.31
C TRP A 328 1.39 0.79 -9.74
N MET A 329 1.21 0.77 -8.43
CA MET A 329 0.27 1.63 -7.72
C MET A 329 1.06 2.72 -6.99
N ASN A 330 0.97 3.96 -7.48
CA ASN A 330 1.63 5.09 -6.83
C ASN A 330 0.58 5.95 -6.08
N PRO A 331 0.66 6.08 -4.75
CA PRO A 331 -0.27 6.90 -3.98
C PRO A 331 -0.03 8.41 -4.14
N HIS A 332 1.11 8.86 -4.67
CA HIS A 332 1.35 10.28 -4.96
C HIS A 332 0.96 10.69 -6.38
N LYS A 333 0.49 9.74 -7.21
CA LYS A 333 0.04 10.02 -8.59
C LYS A 333 -1.16 10.98 -8.64
N GLY A 334 -1.97 11.06 -7.57
CA GLY A 334 -3.18 11.89 -7.54
C GLY A 334 -4.16 11.56 -8.68
N ASP A 335 -5.00 12.52 -9.05
CA ASP A 335 -5.93 12.45 -10.21
C ASP A 335 -5.31 12.97 -11.53
N SER A 336 -4.02 13.29 -11.54
CA SER A 336 -3.34 13.86 -12.69
C SER A 336 -3.14 12.81 -13.79
N ARG A 337 -3.75 13.06 -14.97
CA ARG A 337 -3.62 12.20 -16.17
C ARG A 337 -2.20 12.23 -16.77
N ASP A 338 -1.46 13.30 -16.54
CA ASP A 338 -0.10 13.54 -17.07
C ASP A 338 0.99 13.22 -16.05
N PHE A 339 0.85 12.09 -15.35
CA PHE A 339 1.85 11.66 -14.38
C PHE A 339 3.11 11.17 -15.08
N ALA A 340 4.15 12.00 -15.10
CA ALA A 340 5.49 11.62 -15.53
C ALA A 340 6.27 11.02 -14.36
N PRO A 341 7.03 9.93 -14.58
CA PRO A 341 7.84 9.36 -13.52
C PRO A 341 9.01 10.27 -13.14
N THR A 342 8.86 10.99 -12.03
CA THR A 342 9.88 11.91 -11.53
C THR A 342 11.01 11.18 -10.81
N THR A 343 10.73 10.01 -10.25
CA THR A 343 11.68 9.26 -9.42
C THR A 343 12.52 8.31 -10.25
N LEU A 344 13.82 8.25 -9.96
CA LEU A 344 14.78 7.43 -10.69
C LEU A 344 14.40 5.94 -10.70
N GLY A 345 13.93 5.39 -9.58
CA GLY A 345 13.46 4.01 -9.50
C GLY A 345 12.25 3.75 -10.41
N MET A 346 11.34 4.71 -10.52
CA MET A 346 10.15 4.56 -11.36
C MET A 346 10.47 4.67 -12.85
N MET A 347 11.37 5.58 -13.25
CA MET A 347 11.85 5.68 -14.64
C MET A 347 12.50 4.36 -15.11
N VAL A 348 13.24 3.70 -14.21
CA VAL A 348 13.89 2.41 -14.51
C VAL A 348 12.88 1.27 -14.59
N ALA A 349 11.83 1.32 -13.75
CA ALA A 349 10.78 0.30 -13.72
C ALA A 349 9.76 0.47 -14.87
N GLU A 350 9.56 1.68 -15.36
CA GLU A 350 8.55 2.07 -16.37
C GLU A 350 8.48 1.13 -17.58
N PRO A 351 9.59 0.74 -18.24
CA PRO A 351 9.54 -0.12 -19.43
C PRO A 351 8.93 -1.52 -19.18
N TYR A 352 8.90 -1.94 -17.92
CA TYR A 352 8.42 -3.26 -17.50
C TYR A 352 7.03 -3.22 -16.84
N ILE A 353 6.52 -2.02 -16.56
CA ILE A 353 5.20 -1.83 -15.94
C ILE A 353 4.14 -1.88 -17.04
N ASP A 354 3.13 -2.73 -16.85
CA ASP A 354 2.02 -2.83 -17.81
C ASP A 354 0.97 -1.73 -17.59
N GLU A 355 0.78 -1.33 -16.34
CA GLU A 355 -0.23 -0.35 -15.95
C GLU A 355 0.18 0.42 -14.69
N ILE A 356 0.01 1.74 -14.72
CA ILE A 356 0.26 2.62 -13.56
C ILE A 356 -1.09 3.13 -13.04
N VAL A 357 -1.44 2.76 -11.82
CA VAL A 357 -2.71 3.10 -11.17
C VAL A 357 -2.46 4.03 -9.98
N SER A 358 -3.42 4.90 -9.72
CA SER A 358 -3.37 5.77 -8.54
C SER A 358 -3.80 4.99 -7.29
N GLY A 359 -3.15 5.22 -6.15
CA GLY A 359 -3.44 4.52 -4.88
C GLY A 359 -3.94 5.43 -3.75
N HIS A 360 -4.27 6.68 -4.06
CA HIS A 360 -4.38 7.75 -3.08
C HIS A 360 -5.75 7.83 -2.37
N ASN A 361 -6.80 7.28 -2.97
CA ASN A 361 -8.15 7.28 -2.43
C ASN A 361 -8.88 5.95 -2.70
N LEU A 362 -10.05 5.78 -2.08
CA LEU A 362 -10.85 4.56 -2.21
C LEU A 362 -11.39 4.37 -3.63
N LYS A 363 -11.71 5.46 -4.32
CA LYS A 363 -12.17 5.43 -5.72
C LYS A 363 -11.11 4.82 -6.63
N SER A 364 -9.84 5.18 -6.50
CA SER A 364 -8.76 4.61 -7.31
C SER A 364 -8.57 3.11 -7.03
N LEU A 365 -8.84 2.64 -5.81
CA LEU A 365 -8.84 1.21 -5.49
C LEU A 365 -10.05 0.47 -6.10
N GLU A 366 -11.21 1.11 -6.19
CA GLU A 366 -12.39 0.57 -6.88
C GLU A 366 -12.16 0.50 -8.40
N GLU A 367 -11.58 1.55 -8.98
CA GLU A 367 -11.15 1.60 -10.37
C GLU A 367 -10.13 0.48 -10.64
N PHE A 368 -9.12 0.33 -9.78
CA PHE A 368 -8.16 -0.76 -9.86
C PHE A 368 -8.82 -2.15 -9.85
N SER A 369 -9.79 -2.40 -8.96
CA SER A 369 -10.52 -3.66 -8.92
C SER A 369 -11.30 -3.92 -10.22
N THR A 370 -11.83 -2.86 -10.83
CA THR A 370 -12.54 -2.94 -12.11
C THR A 370 -11.57 -3.23 -13.24
N THR A 371 -10.43 -2.54 -13.30
CA THR A 371 -9.40 -2.76 -14.32
C THR A 371 -8.80 -4.15 -14.22
N LEU A 372 -8.54 -4.65 -13.01
CA LEU A 372 -8.10 -6.04 -12.80
C LEU A 372 -9.04 -7.07 -13.43
N THR A 373 -10.34 -6.81 -13.42
CA THR A 373 -11.33 -7.70 -14.05
C THR A 373 -11.29 -7.58 -15.58
N ALA A 374 -10.94 -6.40 -16.10
CA ALA A 374 -10.84 -6.10 -17.53
C ALA A 374 -9.53 -6.57 -18.19
N LEU A 375 -8.46 -6.79 -17.41
CA LEU A 375 -7.17 -7.35 -17.87
C LEU A 375 -7.31 -8.82 -18.33
N ARG A 376 -7.96 -9.05 -19.47
CA ARG A 376 -8.17 -10.41 -20.03
C ARG A 376 -6.93 -11.03 -20.64
#